data_AF-A0A2V2ZZ65-F1
#
_entry.id   AF-A0A2V2ZZ65-F1
#
_cell.length_a   1.000
_cell.length_b   1.000
_cell.length_c   1.000
_cell.angle_alpha   90.00
_cell.angle_beta   90.00
_cell.angle_gamma   90.00
#
_symmetry.space_group_name_H-M   'P 1'
#
loop_
_entity.id
_entity.type
_entity.pdbx_description
1 polymer ?
#
loop_
_entity_poly.entity_id
_entity_poly.type
_entity_poly.pdbx_seq_one_letter_code
_entity_poly.pdbx_strand_id
1 'polypeptide(L)'
;MMKIVYGLMAQNGDAQELLWDLGFWESEESAREYLNTEMANTRGITVEPIRINDPIPISPEEIEEDEMVACSLCGIDYNREDVNMTDYDENVCVNCEPEYKENPNFHVI
;
A
#
# COMPACT_ATOMS: atom_id res chain seq x y z
N MET A 1 2.08 -13.08 -10.04
CA MET A 1 3.28 -13.89 -10.41
C MET A 1 4.51 -13.08 -9.99
N MET A 2 5.71 -13.65 -9.87
CA MET A 2 6.90 -12.89 -9.44
C MET A 2 7.67 -12.41 -10.66
N LYS A 3 7.96 -11.11 -10.75
CA LYS A 3 8.78 -10.49 -11.79
C LYS A 3 10.17 -10.20 -11.24
N ILE A 4 11.18 -10.35 -12.09
CA ILE A 4 12.55 -9.89 -11.80
C ILE A 4 12.74 -8.56 -12.51
N VAL A 5 13.17 -7.56 -11.76
CA VAL A 5 13.67 -6.28 -12.25
C VAL A 5 15.09 -6.08 -11.72
N TYR A 6 15.79 -5.08 -12.22
CA TYR A 6 17.15 -4.76 -11.79
C TYR A 6 17.17 -3.37 -11.17
N GLY A 7 17.88 -3.21 -10.05
CA GLY A 7 18.02 -1.94 -9.36
C GLY A 7 19.47 -1.66 -8.97
N LEU A 8 19.72 -0.41 -8.57
CA LEU A 8 21.04 0.04 -8.17
C LEU A 8 21.18 -0.04 -6.65
N MET A 9 22.19 -0.77 -6.18
CA MET A 9 22.48 -0.97 -4.77
C MET A 9 23.75 -0.21 -4.39
N ALA A 10 23.67 0.67 -3.40
CA ALA A 10 24.83 1.33 -2.81
C ALA A 10 25.38 0.52 -1.63
N GLN A 11 26.70 0.42 -1.55
CA GLN A 11 27.38 -0.14 -0.39
C GLN A 11 27.43 0.89 0.74
N ASN A 12 26.74 0.63 1.84
CA ASN A 12 26.76 1.46 3.05
C ASN A 12 27.30 0.64 4.25
N GLY A 13 28.61 0.72 4.47
CA GLY A 13 29.29 -0.13 5.44
C GLY A 13 29.22 -1.61 5.03
N ASP A 14 28.61 -2.44 5.86
CA ASP A 14 28.37 -3.87 5.58
C ASP A 14 27.00 -4.14 4.91
N ALA A 15 26.16 -3.10 4.77
CA ALA A 15 24.83 -3.22 4.19
C ALA A 15 24.83 -2.82 2.70
N GLN A 16 23.91 -3.44 1.95
CA GLN A 16 23.55 -3.01 0.60
C GLN A 16 22.20 -2.29 0.66
N GLU A 17 22.18 -1.04 0.24
CA GLU A 17 20.99 -0.18 0.25
C GLU A 17 20.49 0.06 -1.16
N LEU A 18 19.20 -0.16 -1.40
CA LEU A 18 18.57 0.10 -2.68
C LEU A 18 18.37 1.61 -2.90
N LEU A 19 18.79 2.10 -4.06
CA LEU A 19 18.59 3.48 -4.50
C LEU A 19 17.20 3.65 -5.15
N TRP A 20 16.17 3.67 -4.32
CA TRP A 20 14.75 3.70 -4.75
C TRP A 20 14.41 4.83 -5.72
N ASP A 21 15.01 6.01 -5.55
CA ASP A 21 14.71 7.21 -6.36
C ASP A 21 15.16 7.10 -7.83
N LEU A 22 16.09 6.18 -8.13
CA LEU A 22 16.62 5.99 -9.48
C LEU A 22 15.77 5.03 -10.32
N GLY A 23 14.80 4.36 -9.70
CA GLY A 23 13.89 3.43 -10.36
C GLY A 23 14.47 2.04 -10.60
N PHE A 24 13.80 1.30 -11.49
CA PHE A 24 14.10 -0.10 -11.81
C PHE A 24 14.13 -0.31 -13.32
N TRP A 25 14.90 -1.29 -13.75
CA TRP A 25 15.05 -1.67 -15.15
C TRP A 25 14.54 -3.08 -15.39
N GLU A 26 14.04 -3.33 -16.60
CA GLU A 26 13.58 -4.66 -17.00
C GLU A 26 14.72 -5.61 -17.36
N SER A 27 15.92 -5.07 -17.64
CA SER A 27 17.11 -5.86 -17.96
C SER A 27 18.33 -5.38 -17.18
N GLU A 28 19.24 -6.30 -16.87
CA GLU A 28 20.52 -5.98 -16.22
C GLU A 28 21.36 -5.04 -17.09
N GLU A 29 21.33 -5.25 -18.41
CA GLU A 29 22.08 -4.48 -19.39
C GLU A 29 21.70 -3.00 -19.35
N SER A 30 20.40 -2.68 -19.32
CA SER A 30 19.94 -1.29 -19.29
C SER A 30 20.25 -0.59 -17.96
N ALA A 31 20.17 -1.31 -16.83
CA ALA A 31 20.63 -0.79 -15.54
C ALA A 31 22.15 -0.52 -15.52
N ARG A 32 22.93 -1.43 -16.13
CA ARG A 32 24.39 -1.26 -16.25
C ARG A 32 24.76 -0.11 -17.17
N GLU A 33 24.03 0.07 -18.26
CA GLU A 33 24.22 1.20 -19.17
C GLU A 33 24.02 2.51 -18.42
N TYR A 34 22.89 2.66 -17.71
CA TYR A 34 22.63 3.85 -16.88
C TYR A 34 23.73 4.10 -15.84
N LEU A 35 24.15 3.06 -15.10
CA LEU A 35 25.22 3.17 -14.10
C LEU A 35 26.53 3.68 -14.73
N ASN A 36 26.86 3.20 -15.93
CA ASN A 36 28.09 3.54 -16.62
C ASN A 36 28.04 4.89 -17.35
N THR A 37 26.86 5.37 -17.77
CA THR A 37 26.72 6.65 -18.48
C THR A 37 26.43 7.79 -17.52
N GLU A 38 25.34 7.68 -16.74
CA GLU A 38 24.83 8.76 -15.90
C GLU A 38 25.56 8.85 -14.56
N MET A 39 26.11 7.72 -14.09
CA MET A 39 26.77 7.62 -12.78
C MET A 39 28.24 7.21 -12.87
N ALA A 40 28.90 7.43 -14.01
CA ALA A 40 30.26 6.97 -14.33
C ALA A 40 31.32 7.28 -13.27
N ASN A 41 31.17 8.40 -12.54
CA ASN A 41 32.13 8.85 -11.53
C ASN A 41 31.80 8.36 -10.10
N THR A 42 30.71 7.60 -9.95
CA THR A 42 30.26 7.07 -8.65
C THR A 42 30.92 5.72 -8.41
N ARG A 43 31.26 5.44 -7.15
CA ARG A 43 31.85 4.17 -6.72
C ARG A 43 30.97 3.51 -5.68
N GLY A 44 31.06 2.19 -5.58
CA GLY A 44 30.31 1.42 -4.58
C GLY A 44 28.83 1.25 -4.91
N ILE A 45 28.45 1.42 -6.17
CA ILE A 45 27.10 1.08 -6.66
C ILE A 45 27.20 -0.17 -7.54
N THR A 46 26.33 -1.14 -7.30
CA THR A 46 26.19 -2.35 -8.11
C THR A 46 24.78 -2.48 -8.68
N VAL A 47 24.65 -3.22 -9.78
CA VAL A 47 23.36 -3.62 -10.33
C VAL A 47 23.00 -4.98 -9.75
N GLU A 48 21.85 -5.08 -9.08
CA GLU A 48 21.39 -6.33 -8.47
C GLU A 48 19.97 -6.69 -8.93
N PRO A 49 19.64 -7.99 -9.04
CA PRO A 49 18.29 -8.45 -9.35
C PRO A 49 17.38 -8.31 -8.13
N ILE A 50 16.17 -7.79 -8.37
CA ILE A 50 15.16 -7.52 -7.35
C ILE A 50 13.90 -8.27 -7.75
N ARG A 51 13.40 -9.09 -6.82
CA ARG A 51 12.15 -9.82 -6.99
C ARG A 51 11.00 -8.93 -6.52
N ILE A 52 10.13 -8.59 -7.44
CA ILE A 52 8.90 -7.86 -7.15
C ILE A 52 7.70 -8.75 -7.42
N ASN A 53 6.61 -8.51 -6.70
CA ASN A 53 5.33 -9.08 -7.07
C ASN A 53 4.86 -8.39 -8.36
N ASP A 54 4.32 -9.15 -9.30
CA ASP A 54 3.61 -8.56 -10.42
C ASP A 54 2.51 -7.65 -9.87
N PRO A 55 2.25 -6.51 -10.54
CA PRO A 55 1.03 -5.76 -10.28
C PRO A 55 -0.15 -6.73 -10.42
N ILE A 56 -1.07 -6.63 -9.48
CA ILE A 56 -2.32 -7.36 -9.53
C ILE A 56 -2.97 -6.98 -10.87
N PRO A 57 -3.28 -7.94 -11.77
CA PRO A 57 -3.76 -7.67 -13.13
C PRO A 57 -5.24 -7.31 -13.11
N ILE A 58 -5.61 -6.40 -12.23
CA ILE A 58 -6.95 -5.90 -12.00
C ILE A 58 -6.79 -4.39 -12.06
N SER A 59 -7.49 -3.71 -12.98
CA SER A 59 -7.47 -2.25 -12.99
C SER A 59 -8.03 -1.74 -11.65
N PRO A 60 -7.64 -0.53 -11.19
CA PRO A 60 -8.25 0.04 -10.00
C PRO A 60 -9.79 0.11 -10.07
N GLU A 61 -10.36 0.18 -11.28
CA GLU A 61 -11.81 0.17 -11.50
C GLU A 61 -12.43 -1.24 -11.44
N GLU A 62 -11.62 -2.29 -11.59
CA GLU A 62 -12.01 -3.70 -11.47
C GLU A 62 -11.81 -4.27 -10.07
N ILE A 63 -11.15 -3.51 -9.18
CA ILE A 63 -11.16 -3.81 -7.74
C ILE A 63 -12.59 -3.49 -7.28
N GLU A 64 -13.36 -4.51 -6.92
CA GLU A 64 -14.64 -4.29 -6.23
C GLU A 64 -14.34 -3.41 -5.01
N GLU A 65 -14.81 -2.15 -5.05
CA GLU A 65 -14.82 -1.31 -3.87
C GLU A 65 -15.70 -2.03 -2.86
N ASP A 66 -15.08 -2.52 -1.78
CA ASP A 66 -15.81 -3.12 -0.67
C ASP A 66 -16.95 -2.16 -0.29
N GLU A 67 -18.20 -2.66 -0.26
CA GLU A 67 -19.38 -1.84 0.01
C GLU A 67 -19.20 -1.14 1.39
N MET A 68 -18.86 0.15 1.35
CA MET A 68 -18.70 0.93 2.56
C MET A 68 -20.07 1.30 3.11
N VAL A 69 -20.21 1.24 4.43
CA VAL A 69 -21.46 1.50 5.13
C VAL A 69 -21.28 2.71 6.03
N ALA A 70 -22.14 3.71 5.85
CA ALA A 70 -22.19 4.88 6.71
C ALA A 70 -22.69 4.50 8.12
N CYS A 71 -21.97 4.93 9.15
CA CYS A 71 -22.48 4.88 10.51
C CYS A 71 -23.58 5.94 10.70
N SER A 72 -24.75 5.53 11.20
CA SER A 72 -25.88 6.41 11.50
C SER A 72 -25.59 7.45 12.58
N LEU A 73 -24.57 7.22 13.41
CA LEU A 73 -24.21 8.12 14.52
C LEU A 73 -23.17 9.16 14.13
N CYS A 74 -22.05 8.79 13.51
CA CYS A 74 -20.98 9.74 13.17
C CYS A 74 -20.94 10.13 11.69
N GLY A 75 -21.75 9.50 10.83
CA GLY A 75 -21.84 9.79 9.41
C GLY A 75 -20.60 9.41 8.57
N ILE A 76 -19.61 8.75 9.17
CA ILE A 76 -18.39 8.29 8.49
C ILE A 76 -18.68 6.94 7.83
N ASP A 77 -18.18 6.74 6.62
CA ASP A 77 -18.23 5.47 5.91
C ASP A 77 -17.11 4.53 6.41
N TYR A 78 -17.50 3.31 6.75
CA TYR A 78 -16.60 2.26 7.23
C TYR A 78 -16.70 1.02 6.36
N ASN A 79 -15.70 0.13 6.45
CA ASN A 79 -15.85 -1.23 5.95
C ASN A 79 -17.05 -1.90 6.64
N ARG A 80 -17.80 -2.69 5.88
CA ARG A 80 -18.97 -3.41 6.39
C ARG A 80 -18.67 -4.25 7.64
N GLU A 81 -17.47 -4.83 7.74
CA GLU A 81 -17.04 -5.64 8.89
C GLU A 81 -16.86 -4.83 10.18
N ASP A 82 -16.71 -3.50 10.05
CA ASP A 82 -16.53 -2.57 11.18
C ASP A 82 -17.86 -1.89 11.58
N VAL A 83 -18.99 -2.32 11.02
CA VAL A 83 -20.32 -1.78 11.29
C VAL A 83 -21.29 -2.87 11.71
N ASN A 84 -21.86 -2.72 12.90
CA ASN A 84 -22.96 -3.57 13.36
C ASN A 84 -24.25 -3.14 12.63
N MET A 85 -24.76 -4.02 11.77
CA MET A 85 -26.00 -3.82 11.00
C MET A 85 -27.09 -4.84 11.35
N THR A 86 -26.85 -5.68 12.37
CA THR A 86 -27.75 -6.81 12.71
C THR A 86 -28.33 -6.68 14.10
N ASP A 87 -27.57 -6.15 15.06
CA ASP A 87 -27.98 -6.14 16.45
C ASP A 87 -28.79 -4.90 16.83
N TYR A 88 -28.80 -3.89 15.95
CA TYR A 88 -29.45 -2.60 16.13
C TYR A 88 -30.27 -2.22 14.88
N ASP A 89 -31.27 -1.36 15.09
CA ASP A 89 -32.05 -0.77 13.99
C ASP A 89 -31.23 0.27 13.20
N GLU A 90 -30.15 0.79 13.79
CA GLU A 90 -29.22 1.74 13.18
C GLU A 90 -27.88 1.07 12.86
N ASN A 91 -27.22 1.55 11.80
CA ASN A 91 -25.88 1.07 11.44
C ASN A 91 -24.85 1.74 12.37
N VAL A 92 -24.29 0.99 13.31
CA VAL A 92 -23.39 1.55 14.32
C VAL A 92 -21.97 1.00 14.14
N CYS A 93 -21.00 1.88 13.89
CA CYS A 93 -19.61 1.45 13.78
C CYS A 93 -19.06 1.02 15.14
N VAL A 94 -18.03 0.17 15.12
CA VAL A 94 -17.35 -0.34 16.32
C VAL A 94 -16.84 0.75 17.27
N ASN A 95 -16.63 1.97 16.78
CA ASN A 95 -16.18 3.10 17.60
C ASN A 95 -17.31 3.79 18.36
N CYS A 96 -18.50 3.88 17.76
CA CYS A 96 -19.67 4.48 18.41
C CYS A 96 -20.48 3.46 19.22
N GLU A 97 -20.31 2.16 18.93
CA GLU A 97 -21.06 1.08 19.58
C GLU A 97 -20.94 1.07 21.12
N PRO A 98 -19.77 1.30 21.75
CA PRO A 98 -19.65 1.35 23.20
C PRO A 98 -20.56 2.41 23.84
N GLU A 99 -20.61 3.61 23.27
CA GLU A 99 -21.44 4.71 23.77
C GLU A 99 -22.92 4.45 23.48
N TYR A 100 -23.23 3.89 22.30
CA TYR A 100 -24.60 3.54 21.92
C TYR A 100 -25.22 2.47 22.83
N LYS A 101 -24.43 1.46 23.25
CA LYS A 101 -24.85 0.42 24.21
C LYS A 101 -25.25 1.00 25.56
N GLU A 102 -24.56 2.05 26.01
CA GLU A 102 -24.85 2.73 27.28
C GLU A 102 -25.98 3.76 27.15
N ASN A 103 -26.14 4.39 25.98
CA ASN A 103 -27.16 5.40 25.74
C ASN A 103 -27.74 5.34 24.31
N PRO A 104 -28.80 4.55 24.07
CA PRO A 104 -29.36 4.31 22.74
C PRO A 104 -30.02 5.53 22.07
N ASN A 105 -30.16 6.66 22.76
CA ASN A 105 -30.70 7.92 22.21
C ASN A 105 -29.59 8.94 21.90
N PHE A 106 -28.33 8.53 21.94
CA PHE A 106 -27.20 9.41 21.70
C PHE A 106 -26.93 9.53 20.20
N HIS A 107 -27.19 10.71 19.65
CA HIS A 107 -26.76 11.08 18.30
C HIS A 107 -25.54 12.00 18.41
N VAL A 108 -24.42 11.59 17.82
CA VAL A 108 -23.23 12.43 17.69
C VAL A 108 -23.50 13.39 16.53
N ILE A 109 -23.58 14.69 16.81
CA ILE A 109 -23.80 15.73 15.78
C ILE A 109 -22.46 16.11 15.14
#